data_AF-A0AAD6TIU9-F1
#
_entry.id   AF-A0AAD6TIU9-F1
#
_cell.length_a   1.000
_cell.length_b   1.000
_cell.length_c   1.000
_cell.angle_alpha   90.00
_cell.angle_beta   90.00
_cell.angle_gamma   90.00
#
_symmetry.space_group_name_H-M   'P 1'
#
loop_
_entity.id
_entity.type
_entity.pdbx_description
1 polymer ?
#
loop_
_entity_poly.entity_id
_entity_poly.type
_entity_poly.pdbx_seq_one_letter_code
_entity_poly.pdbx_strand_id
1 'polypeptide(L)'
;MQIPDTFSQIFRFFPLHTFPAINPRSGKSPSGPTLWINPPPSNTSRLSTDVECLKWQAYLALRGLAKIAVRCDISPQGAMGGRLPNLHLANGQLLPAQLIPTWADEVLEEQERPLEGYKDQAALDESRAWVSLLEGDVHSALLIAQPVPSYFMSLITFPQAPFRPLESIVLPPPPPLSGLTSLLPAFGTRVDPKHIESKYRAGISAIASRLGADKWFLGSSEPTPLDALIFAYLHSILYNTANHMVRIEVTRHVNLVAWELRVRDLVSVAFTRS
;
A
#
# COMPACT_ATOMS: atom_id res chain seq x y z
N MET A 1 6.70 4.52 -42.58
CA MET A 1 6.96 5.43 -43.71
C MET A 1 7.60 6.68 -43.13
N GLN A 2 8.93 6.83 -43.25
CA GLN A 2 9.64 8.01 -42.74
C GLN A 2 9.51 9.15 -43.76
N ILE A 3 9.16 10.33 -43.28
CA ILE A 3 9.02 11.53 -44.13
C ILE A 3 10.42 12.06 -44.45
N PRO A 4 10.73 12.44 -45.71
CA PRO A 4 12.02 13.01 -46.05
C PRO A 4 12.30 14.33 -45.32
N ASP A 5 13.54 14.54 -44.86
CA ASP A 5 13.95 15.69 -44.04
C ASP A 5 13.64 17.06 -44.68
N THR A 6 13.57 17.12 -46.01
CA THR A 6 13.21 18.33 -46.75
C THR A 6 11.78 18.80 -46.46
N PHE A 7 10.83 17.87 -46.29
CA PHE A 7 9.47 18.21 -45.90
C PHE A 7 9.39 18.63 -44.42
N SER A 8 10.22 18.04 -43.54
CA SER A 8 10.34 18.46 -42.14
C SER A 8 10.72 19.95 -42.02
N GLN A 9 11.60 20.45 -42.91
CA GLN A 9 12.00 21.86 -42.93
C GLN A 9 10.86 22.84 -43.22
N ILE A 10 9.92 22.48 -44.11
CA ILE A 10 8.77 23.33 -44.44
C ILE A 10 7.80 23.40 -43.26
N PHE A 11 7.61 22.29 -42.54
CA PHE A 11 6.70 22.25 -41.39
C PHE A 11 7.26 22.91 -40.12
N ARG A 12 8.56 23.24 -40.05
CA ARG A 12 9.16 23.99 -38.92
C ARG A 12 8.66 25.43 -38.80
N PHE A 13 8.14 26.01 -39.88
CA PHE A 13 7.54 27.35 -39.87
C PHE A 13 6.14 27.38 -39.23
N PHE A 14 5.59 26.21 -38.91
CA PHE A 14 4.38 26.08 -38.11
C PHE A 14 4.77 25.57 -36.71
N PRO A 15 4.20 26.13 -35.63
CA PRO A 15 3.08 27.09 -35.58
C PRO A 15 3.49 28.57 -35.81
N LEU A 16 2.59 29.36 -36.42
CA LEU A 16 2.79 30.79 -36.72
C LEU A 16 2.87 31.68 -35.46
N HIS A 17 2.24 31.26 -34.37
CA HIS A 17 2.29 31.96 -33.08
C HIS A 17 2.14 30.94 -31.94
N THR A 18 3.10 30.93 -31.02
CA THR A 18 3.07 30.09 -29.83
C THR A 18 2.67 30.95 -28.64
N PHE A 19 1.49 30.69 -28.09
CA PHE A 19 1.07 31.34 -26.85
C PHE A 19 1.94 30.89 -25.67
N PRO A 20 2.07 31.73 -24.62
CA PRO A 20 2.75 31.31 -23.40
C PRO A 20 2.04 30.10 -22.78
N ALA A 21 2.80 29.27 -22.07
CA ALA A 21 2.25 28.12 -21.37
C ALA A 21 1.14 28.55 -20.40
N ILE A 22 -0.01 27.88 -20.48
CA ILE A 22 -1.11 28.10 -19.53
C ILE A 22 -0.68 27.49 -18.21
N ASN A 23 -0.43 28.34 -17.22
CA ASN A 23 -0.13 27.87 -15.87
C ASN A 23 -1.39 27.22 -15.27
N PRO A 24 -1.31 25.99 -14.75
CA PRO A 24 -2.45 25.36 -14.11
C PRO A 24 -2.91 26.21 -12.91
N ARG A 25 -4.23 26.40 -12.77
CA ARG A 25 -4.83 27.20 -11.69
C ARG A 25 -4.53 26.65 -10.29
N SER A 26 -4.29 25.35 -10.19
CA SER A 26 -4.11 24.64 -8.94
C SER A 26 -3.21 23.44 -9.20
N GLY A 27 -1.99 23.49 -8.65
CA GLY A 27 -1.02 22.40 -8.77
C GLY A 27 0.37 22.96 -8.61
N LYS A 28 0.79 23.22 -7.37
CA LYS A 28 2.22 23.39 -7.11
C LYS A 28 2.87 22.04 -7.36
N SER A 29 3.87 22.01 -8.24
CA SER A 29 4.78 20.87 -8.27
C SER A 29 5.34 20.67 -6.86
N PRO A 30 5.45 19.42 -6.41
CA PRO A 30 5.90 19.16 -5.06
C PRO A 30 7.32 19.70 -4.89
N SER A 31 7.60 20.37 -3.76
CA SER A 31 8.95 20.89 -3.50
C SER A 31 9.97 19.79 -3.14
N GLY A 32 9.46 18.61 -2.76
CA GLY A 32 10.24 17.45 -2.33
C GLY A 32 9.47 16.16 -2.56
N PRO A 33 10.01 15.00 -2.15
CA PRO A 33 9.35 13.71 -2.34
C PRO A 33 7.99 13.72 -1.65
N THR A 34 6.94 13.46 -2.42
CA THR A 34 5.54 13.48 -1.95
C THR A 34 4.86 12.16 -2.25
N LEU A 35 4.50 11.42 -1.21
CA LEU A 35 3.81 10.15 -1.32
C LEU A 35 2.29 10.37 -1.42
N TRP A 36 1.69 9.80 -2.46
CA TRP A 36 0.25 9.79 -2.67
C TRP A 36 -0.33 8.55 -1.99
N ILE A 37 -1.27 8.74 -1.07
CA ILE A 37 -1.83 7.66 -0.25
C ILE A 37 -3.35 7.74 -0.18
N ASN A 38 -3.95 6.62 0.24
CA ASN A 38 -5.34 6.63 0.71
C ASN A 38 -5.46 7.51 1.97
N PRO A 39 -6.56 8.25 2.16
CA PRO A 39 -6.69 9.16 3.29
C PRO A 39 -6.54 8.46 4.65
N PRO A 40 -5.95 9.15 5.64
CA PRO A 40 -5.88 8.68 7.02
C PRO A 40 -7.28 8.63 7.67
N PRO A 41 -7.46 7.85 8.76
CA PRO A 41 -8.75 7.74 9.44
C PRO A 41 -9.15 9.04 10.15
N SER A 42 -8.19 9.90 10.47
CA SER A 42 -8.40 11.20 11.09
C SER A 42 -7.53 12.26 10.45
N ASN A 43 -7.99 13.51 10.48
CA ASN A 43 -7.23 14.65 9.94
C ASN A 43 -5.92 14.94 10.68
N THR A 44 -5.74 14.38 11.87
CA THR A 44 -4.53 14.52 12.69
C THR A 44 -3.49 13.44 12.38
N SER A 45 -3.92 12.28 11.89
CA SER A 45 -3.02 11.20 11.48
C SER A 45 -2.42 11.49 10.10
N ARG A 46 -1.19 11.01 9.90
CA ARG A 46 -0.49 11.04 8.60
C ARG A 46 -0.41 9.66 7.96
N LEU A 47 -0.87 8.63 8.67
CA LEU A 47 -0.78 7.24 8.28
C LEU A 47 -2.06 6.83 7.55
N SER A 48 -1.89 6.20 6.39
CA SER A 48 -2.98 5.72 5.55
C SER A 48 -3.84 4.69 6.26
N THR A 49 -5.10 4.53 5.84
CA THR A 49 -5.93 3.37 6.24
C THR A 49 -5.69 2.12 5.38
N ASP A 50 -4.99 2.28 4.26
CA ASP A 50 -4.72 1.20 3.30
C ASP A 50 -3.39 0.49 3.60
N VAL A 51 -3.40 -0.83 3.54
CA VAL A 51 -2.25 -1.68 3.86
C VAL A 51 -1.10 -1.44 2.89
N GLU A 52 -1.36 -1.35 1.59
CA GLU A 52 -0.30 -1.11 0.59
C GLU A 52 0.34 0.26 0.80
N CYS A 53 -0.45 1.29 1.02
CA CYS A 53 0.05 2.63 1.35
C CYS A 53 0.90 2.63 2.62
N LEU A 54 0.42 2.00 3.70
CA LEU A 54 1.16 1.91 4.96
C LEU A 54 2.46 1.12 4.84
N LYS A 55 2.47 0.04 4.04
CA LYS A 55 3.67 -0.76 3.76
C LYS A 55 4.76 0.15 3.21
N TRP A 56 4.44 0.97 2.21
CA TRP A 56 5.40 1.89 1.61
C TRP A 56 5.74 3.08 2.52
N GLN A 57 4.79 3.57 3.32
CA GLN A 57 5.10 4.57 4.35
C GLN A 57 6.12 4.04 5.36
N ALA A 58 5.88 2.85 5.89
CA ALA A 58 6.75 2.21 6.86
C ALA A 58 8.10 1.84 6.26
N TYR A 59 8.13 1.30 5.04
CA TYR A 59 9.35 0.97 4.33
C TYR A 59 10.29 2.19 4.24
N LEU A 60 9.77 3.32 3.75
CA LEU A 60 10.55 4.56 3.61
C LEU A 60 11.06 5.08 4.96
N ALA A 61 10.18 5.12 5.96
CA ALA A 61 10.56 5.61 7.30
C ALA A 61 11.59 4.72 8.00
N LEU A 62 11.42 3.40 7.90
CA LEU A 62 12.32 2.42 8.52
C LEU A 62 13.69 2.35 7.83
N ARG A 63 13.76 2.68 6.53
CA ARG A 63 15.01 2.93 5.80
C ARG A 63 15.72 4.22 6.22
N GLY A 64 15.12 5.04 7.10
CA GLY A 64 15.70 6.28 7.60
C GLY A 64 15.38 7.50 6.74
N LEU A 65 14.52 7.38 5.72
CA LEU A 65 14.09 8.52 4.93
C LEU A 65 13.08 9.36 5.71
N ALA A 66 13.26 10.67 5.69
CA ALA A 66 12.44 11.62 6.45
C ALA A 66 12.07 12.85 5.61
N LYS A 67 11.15 13.67 6.14
CA LYS A 67 10.61 14.88 5.49
C LYS A 67 9.89 14.58 4.18
N ILE A 68 9.29 13.40 4.07
CA ILE A 68 8.46 13.02 2.91
C ILE A 68 7.09 13.66 3.12
N ALA A 69 6.62 14.42 2.13
CA ALA A 69 5.30 15.00 2.16
C ALA A 69 4.24 13.94 1.83
N VAL A 70 3.04 14.07 2.37
CA VAL A 70 1.94 13.14 2.16
C VAL A 70 0.75 13.86 1.55
N ARG A 71 0.20 13.27 0.50
CA ARG A 71 -0.92 13.80 -0.28
C ARG A 71 -2.04 12.74 -0.39
N CYS A 72 -3.29 13.14 -0.14
CA CYS A 72 -4.44 12.23 -0.08
C CYS A 72 -5.69 12.71 -0.85
N ASP A 73 -5.60 13.81 -1.59
CA ASP A 73 -6.68 14.36 -2.44
C ASP A 73 -6.79 13.68 -3.81
N ILE A 74 -5.89 12.75 -4.12
CA ILE A 74 -5.85 12.04 -5.40
C ILE A 74 -6.55 10.69 -5.26
N SER A 75 -7.56 10.45 -6.10
CA SER A 75 -8.23 9.15 -6.16
C SER A 75 -7.32 8.08 -6.78
N PRO A 76 -7.52 6.79 -6.49
CA PRO A 76 -6.74 5.72 -7.10
C PRO A 76 -6.76 5.75 -8.64
N GLN A 77 -7.86 6.19 -9.26
CA GLN A 77 -7.96 6.30 -10.73
C GLN A 77 -7.05 7.40 -11.30
N GLY A 78 -6.73 8.44 -10.52
CA GLY A 78 -5.79 9.49 -10.90
C GLY A 78 -4.32 9.11 -10.67
N ALA A 79 -4.07 7.94 -10.09
CA ALA A 79 -2.74 7.42 -9.82
C ALA A 79 -2.20 6.58 -11.01
N MET A 80 -0.88 6.45 -11.10
CA MET A 80 -0.22 5.60 -12.11
C MET A 80 -0.70 4.16 -11.97
N GLY A 81 -1.18 3.59 -13.07
CA GLY A 81 -1.74 2.25 -13.10
C GLY A 81 -3.08 2.10 -12.36
N GLY A 82 -3.76 3.21 -12.04
CA GLY A 82 -5.03 3.19 -11.33
C GLY A 82 -4.92 2.71 -9.88
N ARG A 83 -3.74 2.82 -9.27
CA ARG A 83 -3.45 2.29 -7.93
C ARG A 83 -2.56 3.23 -7.13
N LEU A 84 -2.86 3.33 -5.84
CA LEU A 84 -2.02 3.96 -4.83
C LEU A 84 -1.19 2.88 -4.09
N PRO A 85 -0.04 3.22 -3.52
CA PRO A 85 0.58 4.54 -3.52
C PRO A 85 1.43 4.83 -4.76
N ASN A 86 1.69 6.12 -5.00
CA ASN A 86 2.71 6.59 -5.94
C ASN A 86 3.59 7.64 -5.28
N LEU A 87 4.85 7.75 -5.71
CA LEU A 87 5.79 8.75 -5.21
C LEU A 87 6.02 9.84 -6.25
N HIS A 88 5.62 11.06 -5.95
CA HIS A 88 5.82 12.23 -6.80
C HIS A 88 7.08 12.98 -6.38
N LEU A 89 8.03 13.08 -7.29
CA LEU A 89 9.32 13.74 -7.09
C LEU A 89 9.27 15.22 -7.50
N ALA A 90 10.22 16.01 -6.99
CA ALA A 90 10.30 17.45 -7.26
C ALA A 90 10.59 17.79 -8.74
N ASN A 91 11.19 16.85 -9.48
CA ASN A 91 11.42 16.96 -10.93
C ASN A 91 10.14 16.74 -11.77
N GLY A 92 8.99 16.49 -11.13
CA GLY A 92 7.71 16.21 -11.78
C GLY A 92 7.51 14.74 -12.17
N GLN A 93 8.46 13.85 -11.84
CA GLN A 93 8.33 12.43 -12.10
C GLN A 93 7.42 11.76 -11.07
N LEU A 94 6.53 10.89 -11.56
CA LEU A 94 5.62 10.11 -10.73
C LEU A 94 5.99 8.64 -10.81
N LEU A 95 6.42 8.07 -9.69
CA LEU A 95 6.88 6.69 -9.59
C LEU A 95 5.75 5.78 -9.05
N PRO A 96 5.48 4.63 -9.70
CA PRO A 96 4.62 3.60 -9.13
C PRO A 96 5.28 2.94 -7.91
N ALA A 97 4.47 2.30 -7.07
CA ALA A 97 4.90 1.60 -5.86
C ALA A 97 6.14 0.69 -6.05
N GLN A 98 6.23 0.00 -7.18
CA GLN A 98 7.28 -0.96 -7.50
C GLN A 98 8.68 -0.32 -7.63
N LEU A 99 8.74 0.97 -7.97
CA LEU A 99 9.99 1.72 -8.15
C LEU A 99 10.41 2.49 -6.89
N ILE A 100 9.61 2.42 -5.81
CA ILE A 100 9.94 3.08 -4.55
C ILE A 100 11.22 2.52 -3.91
N PRO A 101 11.49 1.19 -3.88
CA PRO A 101 12.75 0.65 -3.38
C PRO A 101 13.96 1.20 -4.13
N THR A 102 13.92 1.15 -5.47
CA THR A 102 15.01 1.63 -6.32
C THR A 102 15.30 3.11 -6.07
N TRP A 103 14.26 3.93 -5.96
CA TRP A 103 14.43 5.34 -5.60
C TRP A 103 15.02 5.52 -4.19
N ALA A 104 14.60 4.72 -3.22
CA ALA A 104 15.13 4.80 -1.86
C ALA A 104 16.61 4.42 -1.80
N ASP A 105 17.02 3.39 -2.54
CA ASP A 105 18.41 2.96 -2.67
C ASP A 105 19.27 4.05 -3.32
N GLU A 106 18.76 4.71 -4.37
CA GLU A 106 19.42 5.85 -5.03
C GLU A 106 19.62 7.04 -4.08
N VAL A 107 18.61 7.38 -3.27
CA VAL A 107 18.69 8.52 -2.33
C VAL A 107 19.64 8.24 -1.16
N LEU A 108 19.74 6.98 -0.74
CA LEU A 108 20.63 6.57 0.35
C LEU A 108 22.06 6.25 -0.13
N GLU A 109 22.32 6.34 -1.44
CA GLU A 109 23.60 5.95 -2.07
C GLU A 109 24.00 4.49 -1.76
N GLU A 110 23.02 3.64 -1.48
CA GLU A 110 23.22 2.24 -1.13
C GLU A 110 23.01 1.37 -2.36
N GLN A 111 24.10 1.12 -3.10
CA GLN A 111 24.00 0.43 -4.39
C GLN A 111 23.68 -1.07 -4.26
N GLU A 112 24.06 -1.71 -3.15
CA GLU A 112 23.76 -3.12 -2.90
C GLU A 112 23.62 -3.38 -1.41
N ARG A 113 22.38 -3.61 -0.94
CA ARG A 113 22.10 -4.10 0.40
C ARG A 113 21.76 -5.60 0.32
N PRO A 114 22.77 -6.50 0.25
CA PRO A 114 22.59 -7.89 -0.20
C PRO A 114 21.57 -8.70 0.60
N LEU A 115 21.31 -8.31 1.86
CA LEU A 115 20.32 -8.94 2.72
C LEU A 115 19.22 -7.99 3.19
N GLU A 116 19.06 -6.78 2.62
CA GLU A 116 17.96 -5.86 2.95
C GLU A 116 17.75 -5.57 4.45
N GLY A 117 18.77 -5.74 5.29
CA GLY A 117 18.69 -5.62 6.76
C GLY A 117 18.44 -6.93 7.51
N TYR A 118 18.16 -8.04 6.82
CA TYR A 118 18.07 -9.38 7.42
C TYR A 118 19.43 -9.85 7.94
N LYS A 119 19.38 -10.63 9.04
CA LYS A 119 20.56 -11.20 9.68
C LYS A 119 21.35 -12.15 8.78
N ASP A 120 20.66 -13.02 8.04
CA ASP A 120 21.24 -14.04 7.17
C ASP A 120 20.30 -14.39 6.00
N GLN A 121 20.80 -15.15 5.03
CA GLN A 121 20.02 -15.61 3.87
C GLN A 121 18.83 -16.48 4.30
N ALA A 122 18.97 -17.25 5.38
CA ALA A 122 17.91 -18.09 5.89
C ALA A 122 16.72 -17.24 6.40
N ALA A 123 16.99 -16.13 7.10
CA ALA A 123 15.97 -15.18 7.50
C ALA A 123 15.32 -14.51 6.28
N LEU A 124 16.09 -14.14 5.25
CA LEU A 124 15.52 -13.62 4.01
C LEU A 124 14.56 -14.63 3.36
N ASP A 125 14.92 -15.91 3.31
CA ASP A 125 14.06 -16.95 2.73
C ASP A 125 12.84 -17.25 3.63
N GLU A 126 13.00 -17.24 4.95
CA GLU A 126 11.90 -17.35 5.92
C GLU A 126 10.92 -16.18 5.79
N SER A 127 11.42 -14.96 5.52
CA SER A 127 10.58 -13.77 5.36
C SER A 127 9.55 -13.93 4.25
N ARG A 128 9.88 -14.62 3.16
CA ARG A 128 8.95 -14.89 2.04
C ARG A 128 7.75 -15.75 2.48
N ALA A 129 7.96 -16.70 3.39
CA ALA A 129 6.87 -17.50 3.96
C ALA A 129 5.95 -16.62 4.82
N TRP A 130 6.52 -15.71 5.60
CA TRP A 130 5.75 -14.74 6.39
C TRP A 130 4.97 -13.76 5.51
N VAL A 131 5.57 -13.27 4.41
CA VAL A 131 4.86 -12.45 3.41
C VAL A 131 3.66 -13.20 2.84
N SER A 132 3.83 -14.47 2.45
CA SER A 132 2.72 -15.30 1.96
C SER A 132 1.61 -15.49 3.00
N LEU A 133 1.96 -15.65 4.28
CA LEU A 133 0.98 -15.77 5.37
C LEU A 133 0.20 -14.46 5.57
N LEU A 134 0.89 -13.32 5.49
CA LEU A 134 0.29 -12.00 5.64
C LEU A 134 -0.64 -11.64 4.46
N GLU A 135 -0.14 -11.79 3.23
CA GLU A 135 -0.90 -11.48 2.01
C GLU A 135 -2.01 -12.51 1.72
N GLY A 136 -1.89 -13.72 2.24
CA GLY A 136 -2.90 -14.76 2.16
C GLY A 136 -3.91 -14.71 3.31
N ASP A 137 -3.55 -15.31 4.45
CA ASP A 137 -4.48 -15.58 5.55
C ASP A 137 -4.89 -14.29 6.29
N VAL A 138 -3.93 -13.40 6.58
CA VAL A 138 -4.21 -12.15 7.32
C VAL A 138 -4.97 -11.15 6.45
N HIS A 139 -4.58 -10.99 5.19
CA HIS A 139 -5.27 -10.10 4.27
C HIS A 139 -6.70 -10.56 3.98
N SER A 140 -6.91 -11.87 3.80
CA SER A 140 -8.27 -12.43 3.62
C SER A 140 -9.18 -12.13 4.81
N ALA A 141 -8.67 -12.28 6.04
CA ALA A 141 -9.42 -11.95 7.25
C ALA A 141 -9.72 -10.45 7.33
N LEU A 142 -8.77 -9.59 6.97
CA LEU A 142 -8.97 -8.13 6.94
C LEU A 142 -10.05 -7.74 5.92
N LEU A 143 -10.05 -8.35 4.74
CA LEU A 143 -11.05 -8.10 3.68
C LEU A 143 -12.46 -8.51 4.13
N ILE A 144 -12.62 -9.68 4.76
CA ILE A 144 -13.91 -10.12 5.32
C ILE A 144 -14.38 -9.21 6.46
N ALA A 145 -13.43 -8.65 7.21
CA ALA A 145 -13.71 -7.75 8.31
C ALA A 145 -14.08 -6.32 7.89
N GLN A 146 -13.94 -5.95 6.62
CA GLN A 146 -14.31 -4.62 6.15
C GLN A 146 -15.83 -4.41 6.22
N PRO A 147 -16.29 -3.19 6.56
CA PRO A 147 -17.72 -2.93 6.68
C PRO A 147 -18.36 -3.02 5.29
N VAL A 148 -19.41 -3.83 5.17
CA VAL A 148 -20.21 -3.88 3.94
C VAL A 148 -20.84 -2.49 3.74
N PRO A 149 -20.61 -1.81 2.61
CA PRO A 149 -21.24 -0.53 2.36
C PRO A 149 -22.76 -0.70 2.44
N SER A 150 -23.44 0.15 3.20
CA SER A 150 -24.90 0.12 3.26
C SER A 150 -25.48 0.20 1.84
N TYR A 151 -26.45 -0.64 1.49
CA TYR A 151 -27.04 -0.68 0.14
C TYR A 151 -27.47 0.71 -0.37
N PHE A 152 -27.96 1.56 0.52
CA PHE A 152 -28.31 2.94 0.20
C PHE A 152 -27.08 3.79 -0.16
N MET A 153 -25.97 3.64 0.57
CA MET A 153 -24.69 4.28 0.24
C MET A 153 -24.13 3.79 -1.10
N SER A 154 -24.28 2.50 -1.46
CA SER A 154 -23.85 2.02 -2.77
C SER A 154 -24.66 2.59 -3.95
N LEU A 155 -25.87 3.10 -3.70
CA LEU A 155 -26.72 3.72 -4.73
C LEU A 155 -26.46 5.23 -4.89
N ILE A 156 -26.01 5.92 -3.85
CA ILE A 156 -25.79 7.39 -3.86
C ILE A 156 -24.32 7.79 -3.95
N THR A 157 -23.39 6.86 -3.73
CA THR A 157 -21.95 7.12 -3.82
C THR A 157 -21.46 6.72 -5.21
N PHE A 158 -20.94 7.68 -5.97
CA PHE A 158 -20.17 7.38 -7.18
C PHE A 158 -19.06 6.38 -6.82
N PRO A 159 -18.80 5.34 -7.65
CA PRO A 159 -17.94 4.25 -7.24
C PRO A 159 -16.53 4.76 -6.93
N GLN A 160 -16.22 4.89 -5.64
CA GLN A 160 -14.84 4.79 -5.18
C GLN A 160 -14.37 3.39 -5.58
N ALA A 161 -13.11 3.28 -6.02
CA ALA A 161 -12.55 2.10 -6.69
C ALA A 161 -13.12 0.79 -6.10
N PRO A 162 -13.68 -0.12 -6.93
CA PRO A 162 -14.36 -1.29 -6.40
C PRO A 162 -13.40 -2.09 -5.53
N PHE A 163 -13.83 -2.36 -4.28
CA PHE A 163 -13.25 -3.41 -3.46
C PHE A 163 -13.10 -4.65 -4.34
N ARG A 164 -11.88 -5.17 -4.45
CA ARG A 164 -11.66 -6.41 -5.21
C ARG A 164 -12.37 -7.53 -4.48
N PRO A 165 -13.35 -8.19 -5.10
CA PRO A 165 -13.94 -9.39 -4.53
C PRO A 165 -12.83 -10.43 -4.32
N LEU A 166 -12.88 -11.20 -3.22
CA LEU A 166 -11.88 -12.24 -2.91
C LEU A 166 -11.74 -13.24 -4.07
N GLU A 167 -12.82 -13.41 -4.84
CA GLU A 167 -12.92 -14.23 -6.04
C GLU A 167 -11.96 -13.77 -7.16
N SER A 168 -11.56 -12.50 -7.19
CA SER A 168 -10.59 -11.97 -8.16
C SER A 168 -9.12 -12.26 -7.83
N ILE A 169 -8.85 -12.77 -6.63
CA ILE A 169 -7.50 -13.17 -6.16
C ILE A 169 -7.25 -14.66 -6.43
N VAL A 170 -8.31 -15.44 -6.69
CA VAL A 170 -8.21 -16.86 -7.04
C VAL A 170 -7.76 -16.99 -8.51
N LEU A 171 -6.61 -17.63 -8.74
CA LEU A 171 -6.11 -17.98 -10.07
C LEU A 171 -6.39 -19.46 -10.37
N PRO A 172 -7.06 -19.82 -11.49
CA PRO A 172 -7.67 -18.91 -12.47
C PRO A 172 -8.96 -18.27 -11.92
N PRO A 173 -9.28 -17.02 -12.32
CA PRO A 173 -10.55 -16.41 -11.94
C PRO A 173 -11.67 -17.27 -12.50
N PRO A 174 -12.68 -17.66 -11.68
CA PRO A 174 -13.79 -18.44 -12.18
C PRO A 174 -14.45 -17.68 -13.34
N PRO A 175 -14.82 -18.36 -14.45
CA PRO A 175 -15.47 -17.71 -15.58
C PRO A 175 -16.71 -16.95 -15.06
N PRO A 176 -17.01 -15.75 -15.57
CA PRO A 176 -18.17 -14.98 -15.11
C PRO A 176 -19.44 -15.79 -15.41
N LEU A 177 -19.93 -16.56 -14.43
CA LEU A 177 -21.11 -17.41 -14.55
C LEU A 177 -22.42 -16.61 -14.43
N SER A 178 -22.40 -15.35 -14.85
CA SER A 178 -23.55 -14.46 -14.84
C SER A 178 -23.30 -13.39 -15.87
N GLY A 179 -24.01 -13.49 -17.01
CA GLY A 179 -23.94 -12.52 -18.09
C GLY A 179 -24.26 -11.10 -17.61
N LEU A 180 -23.97 -10.12 -18.46
CA LEU A 180 -24.05 -8.66 -18.25
C LEU A 180 -25.39 -8.11 -17.70
N THR A 181 -26.37 -8.97 -17.39
CA THR A 181 -27.73 -8.67 -16.93
C THR A 181 -28.14 -9.33 -15.61
N SER A 182 -27.25 -10.05 -14.92
CA SER A 182 -27.64 -10.70 -13.66
C SER A 182 -27.80 -9.70 -12.52
N LEU A 183 -29.02 -9.60 -11.99
CA LEU A 183 -29.39 -8.87 -10.76
C LEU A 183 -28.91 -9.57 -9.48
N LEU A 184 -28.33 -10.77 -9.60
CA LEU A 184 -27.81 -11.56 -8.49
C LEU A 184 -26.29 -11.62 -8.58
N PRO A 185 -25.56 -11.38 -7.48
CA PRO A 185 -24.10 -11.47 -7.48
C PRO A 185 -23.66 -12.88 -7.88
N ALA A 186 -22.53 -12.96 -8.59
CA ALA A 186 -21.93 -14.23 -8.97
C ALA A 186 -21.72 -15.11 -7.73
N PHE A 187 -22.38 -16.26 -7.68
CA PHE A 187 -22.17 -17.24 -6.61
C PHE A 187 -20.81 -17.92 -6.81
N GLY A 188 -19.77 -17.36 -6.18
CA GLY A 188 -18.43 -17.94 -6.09
C GLY A 188 -18.34 -19.07 -5.06
N THR A 189 -17.18 -19.72 -5.02
CA THR A 189 -16.80 -20.73 -4.02
C THR A 189 -17.17 -20.26 -2.61
N ARG A 190 -17.93 -21.08 -1.86
CA ARG A 190 -18.25 -20.79 -0.45
C ARG A 190 -16.96 -20.83 0.37
N VAL A 191 -16.35 -19.68 0.54
CA VAL A 191 -15.25 -19.50 1.47
C VAL A 191 -15.83 -19.58 2.89
N ASP A 192 -15.42 -20.58 3.66
CA ASP A 192 -15.87 -20.72 5.06
C ASP A 192 -15.20 -19.62 5.91
N PRO A 193 -15.97 -18.64 6.43
CA PRO A 193 -15.40 -17.56 7.23
C PRO A 193 -14.72 -18.06 8.50
N LYS A 194 -15.20 -19.19 9.06
CA LYS A 194 -14.62 -19.79 10.26
C LYS A 194 -13.23 -20.37 9.99
N HIS A 195 -13.02 -20.92 8.79
CA HIS A 195 -11.72 -21.44 8.38
C HIS A 195 -10.70 -20.30 8.24
N ILE A 196 -11.11 -19.18 7.64
CA ILE A 196 -10.26 -17.99 7.55
C ILE A 196 -9.97 -17.42 8.94
N GLU A 197 -10.98 -17.34 9.80
CA GLU A 197 -10.79 -16.87 11.17
C GLU A 197 -9.80 -17.76 11.94
N SER A 198 -9.90 -19.09 11.81
CA SER A 198 -8.97 -20.03 12.43
C SER A 198 -7.53 -19.83 11.94
N LYS A 199 -7.34 -19.72 10.62
CA LYS A 199 -6.03 -19.44 10.01
C LYS A 199 -5.46 -18.10 10.43
N TYR A 200 -6.30 -17.06 10.49
CA TYR A 200 -5.92 -15.75 10.96
C TYR A 200 -5.42 -15.78 12.41
N ARG A 201 -6.17 -16.40 13.32
CA ARG A 201 -5.76 -16.54 14.74
C ARG A 201 -4.44 -17.29 14.87
N ALA A 202 -4.30 -18.42 14.16
CA ALA A 202 -3.06 -19.18 14.13
C ALA A 202 -1.89 -18.33 13.58
N GLY A 203 -2.13 -17.56 12.51
CA GLY A 203 -1.16 -16.65 11.91
C GLY A 203 -0.70 -15.54 12.86
N ILE A 204 -1.63 -14.84 13.51
CA ILE A 204 -1.29 -13.79 14.48
C ILE A 204 -0.53 -14.37 15.68
N SER A 205 -0.95 -15.54 16.20
CA SER A 205 -0.23 -16.21 17.29
C SER A 205 1.18 -16.64 16.87
N ALA A 206 1.36 -17.10 15.62
CA ALA A 206 2.66 -17.46 15.09
C ALA A 206 3.57 -16.22 14.93
N ILE A 207 3.05 -15.11 14.41
CA ILE A 207 3.75 -13.83 14.31
C ILE A 207 4.17 -13.33 15.70
N ALA A 208 3.25 -13.36 16.67
CA ALA A 208 3.55 -12.98 18.06
C ALA A 208 4.66 -13.84 18.67
N SER A 209 4.63 -15.15 18.42
CA SER A 209 5.64 -16.09 18.92
C SER A 209 6.98 -15.86 18.23
N ARG A 210 6.99 -15.55 16.93
CA ARG A 210 8.21 -15.30 16.15
C ARG A 210 8.89 -13.99 16.53
N LEU A 211 8.13 -12.96 16.87
CA LEU A 211 8.68 -11.71 17.40
C LEU A 211 9.31 -11.94 18.78
N GLY A 212 8.64 -12.71 19.65
CA GLY A 212 9.13 -13.01 21.00
C GLY A 212 9.48 -11.73 21.76
N ALA A 213 10.76 -11.58 22.11
CA ALA A 213 11.34 -10.40 22.75
C ALA A 213 12.27 -9.59 21.83
N ASP A 214 12.33 -9.94 20.55
CA ASP A 214 13.25 -9.33 19.60
C ASP A 214 12.81 -7.90 19.25
N LYS A 215 13.81 -7.07 18.89
CA LYS A 215 13.56 -5.69 18.46
C LYS A 215 12.87 -5.68 17.10
N TRP A 216 13.36 -6.46 16.15
CA TRP A 216 12.84 -6.57 14.79
C TRP A 216 12.57 -8.03 14.46
N PHE A 217 11.72 -8.29 13.47
CA PHE A 217 11.40 -9.65 13.08
C PHE A 217 12.64 -10.42 12.61
N LEU A 218 12.62 -11.74 12.85
CA LEU A 218 13.68 -12.69 12.50
C LEU A 218 15.03 -12.44 13.21
N GLY A 219 15.04 -11.70 14.31
CA GLY A 219 16.25 -11.40 15.08
C GLY A 219 17.22 -10.46 14.36
N SER A 220 16.70 -9.67 13.39
CA SER A 220 17.49 -8.70 12.63
C SER A 220 17.91 -7.52 13.51
N SER A 221 19.11 -6.97 13.29
CA SER A 221 19.60 -5.79 14.02
C SER A 221 18.92 -4.50 13.58
N GLU A 222 18.54 -4.46 12.31
CA GLU A 222 17.93 -3.33 11.63
C GLU A 222 16.51 -3.70 11.16
N PRO A 223 15.63 -2.70 10.94
CA PRO A 223 14.31 -2.96 10.39
C PRO A 223 14.41 -3.48 8.95
N THR A 224 13.55 -4.45 8.65
CA THR A 224 13.50 -5.14 7.37
C THR A 224 12.24 -4.77 6.58
N PRO A 225 12.15 -5.10 5.28
CA PRO A 225 10.92 -4.94 4.51
C PRO A 225 9.74 -5.75 5.09
N LEU A 226 10.02 -6.88 5.74
CA LEU A 226 9.01 -7.65 6.46
C LEU A 226 8.42 -6.86 7.64
N ASP A 227 9.26 -6.16 8.41
CA ASP A 227 8.77 -5.30 9.50
C ASP A 227 7.82 -4.21 8.96
N ALA A 228 8.13 -3.62 7.81
CA ALA A 228 7.24 -2.64 7.17
C ALA A 228 5.88 -3.25 6.78
N LEU A 229 5.87 -4.47 6.24
CA LEU A 229 4.64 -5.18 5.88
C LEU A 229 3.82 -5.58 7.11
N ILE A 230 4.45 -6.16 8.13
CA ILE A 230 3.78 -6.55 9.36
C ILE A 230 3.18 -5.32 10.05
N PHE A 231 3.93 -4.22 10.12
CA PHE A 231 3.42 -2.96 10.63
C PHE A 231 2.17 -2.50 9.88
N ALA A 232 2.18 -2.55 8.55
CA ALA A 232 1.04 -2.13 7.74
C ALA A 232 -0.24 -2.93 8.07
N TYR A 233 -0.12 -4.26 8.21
CA TYR A 233 -1.25 -5.11 8.60
C TYR A 233 -1.70 -4.85 10.03
N LEU A 234 -0.77 -4.84 11.01
CA LEU A 234 -1.11 -4.65 12.42
C LEU A 234 -1.75 -3.27 12.66
N HIS A 235 -1.20 -2.21 12.06
CA HIS A 235 -1.76 -0.87 12.15
C HIS A 235 -3.16 -0.82 11.53
N SER A 236 -3.34 -1.39 10.34
CA SER A 236 -4.65 -1.45 9.69
C SER A 236 -5.68 -2.21 10.55
N ILE A 237 -5.28 -3.31 11.19
CA ILE A 237 -6.16 -4.11 12.05
C ILE A 237 -6.52 -3.37 13.34
N LEU A 238 -5.55 -2.70 13.97
CA LEU A 238 -5.76 -2.04 15.25
C LEU A 238 -6.62 -0.78 15.14
N TYR A 239 -6.44 -0.01 14.06
CA TYR A 239 -7.09 1.29 13.89
C TYR A 239 -8.29 1.27 12.92
N ASN A 240 -8.57 0.15 12.27
CA ASN A 240 -9.85 -0.03 11.56
C ASN A 240 -10.96 -0.34 12.57
N THR A 241 -11.91 0.59 12.71
CA THR A 241 -13.00 0.53 13.69
C THR A 241 -14.14 -0.41 13.31
N ALA A 242 -14.12 -0.97 12.09
CA ALA A 242 -15.26 -1.70 11.55
C ALA A 242 -15.51 -3.07 12.21
N ASN A 243 -14.45 -3.77 12.65
CA ASN A 243 -14.61 -5.12 13.18
C ASN A 243 -13.71 -5.38 14.39
N HIS A 244 -14.36 -5.66 15.51
CA HIS A 244 -13.70 -5.91 16.79
C HIS A 244 -13.02 -7.28 16.84
N MET A 245 -13.44 -8.29 16.06
CA MET A 245 -12.90 -9.65 16.16
C MET A 245 -11.41 -9.72 15.78
N VAL A 246 -11.07 -9.17 14.62
CA VAL A 246 -9.70 -9.16 14.09
C VAL A 246 -8.79 -8.34 15.02
N ARG A 247 -9.30 -7.20 15.50
CA ARG A 247 -8.61 -6.34 16.47
C ARG A 247 -8.37 -7.04 17.82
N ILE A 248 -9.39 -7.71 18.37
CA ILE A 248 -9.30 -8.39 19.67
C ILE A 248 -8.15 -9.39 19.66
N GLU A 249 -8.00 -10.16 18.58
CA GLU A 249 -6.94 -11.16 18.49
C GLU A 249 -5.54 -10.53 18.59
N VAL A 250 -5.28 -9.46 17.85
CA VAL A 250 -3.99 -8.75 17.96
C VAL A 250 -3.79 -8.18 19.36
N THR A 251 -4.83 -7.60 19.96
CA THR A 251 -4.72 -7.01 21.30
C THR A 251 -4.47 -8.01 22.42
N ARG A 252 -4.69 -9.32 22.20
CA ARG A 252 -4.29 -10.37 23.16
C ARG A 252 -2.78 -10.52 23.26
N HIS A 253 -2.05 -10.14 22.22
CA HIS A 253 -0.59 -10.25 22.15
C HIS A 253 0.04 -8.90 22.48
N VAL A 254 0.36 -8.70 23.77
CA VAL A 254 0.93 -7.43 24.28
C VAL A 254 2.23 -7.05 23.58
N ASN A 255 3.06 -8.03 23.22
CA ASN A 255 4.30 -7.79 22.49
C ASN A 255 4.06 -7.20 21.09
N LEU A 256 3.04 -7.66 20.36
CA LEU A 256 2.67 -7.11 19.06
C LEU A 256 2.15 -5.67 19.18
N VAL A 257 1.30 -5.40 20.17
CA VAL A 257 0.77 -4.04 20.38
C VAL A 257 1.89 -3.07 20.78
N ALA A 258 2.76 -3.47 21.71
CA ALA A 258 3.89 -2.65 22.12
C ALA A 258 4.86 -2.39 20.96
N TRP A 259 5.11 -3.41 20.13
CA TRP A 259 5.93 -3.29 18.93
C TRP A 259 5.29 -2.34 17.91
N GLU A 260 3.99 -2.48 17.63
CA GLU A 260 3.26 -1.61 16.69
C GLU A 260 3.33 -0.15 17.13
N LEU A 261 3.07 0.14 18.41
CA LEU A 261 3.11 1.51 18.94
C LEU A 261 4.50 2.14 18.72
N ARG A 262 5.57 1.40 19.01
CA ARG A 262 6.94 1.88 18.81
C ARG A 262 7.24 2.15 17.34
N VAL A 263 6.86 1.23 16.45
CA VAL A 263 7.09 1.40 15.01
C VAL A 263 6.24 2.54 14.45
N ARG A 264 4.98 2.66 14.88
CA ARG A 264 4.08 3.75 14.50
C ARG A 264 4.69 5.11 14.81
N ASP A 265 5.28 5.27 15.98
CA ASP A 265 5.90 6.52 16.37
C ASP A 265 7.08 6.85 15.45
N LEU A 266 7.94 5.88 15.12
CA LEU A 266 9.03 6.04 14.14
C LEU A 266 8.51 6.43 12.75
N VAL A 267 7.48 5.73 12.25
CA VAL A 267 6.91 5.98 10.93
C VAL A 267 6.25 7.36 10.87
N SER A 268 5.50 7.75 11.90
CA SER A 268 4.76 9.02 11.93
C SER A 268 5.64 10.27 11.88
N VAL A 269 6.88 10.17 12.38
CA VAL A 269 7.86 11.26 12.40
C VAL A 269 8.49 11.51 11.03
N ALA A 270 8.59 10.48 10.19
CA ALA A 270 9.17 10.60 8.85
C ALA A 270 8.33 11.45 7.88
N PHE A 271 7.01 11.55 8.13
CA PHE A 271 6.06 12.16 7.21
C PHE A 271 5.57 13.54 7.64
N THR A 272 5.39 14.41 6.66
CA THR A 272 4.81 15.75 6.79
C THR A 272 3.59 15.87 5.88
N ARG A 273 2.69 16.80 6.16
CA ARG A 273 1.51 17.03 5.30
C ARG A 273 1.90 17.95 4.15
N SER A 274 1.52 17.59 2.92
CA SER A 274 1.71 18.42 1.72
C SER A 274 0.80 19.65 1.69
#